data_AF-A0A1H7TTP0-F1
#
_entry.id   AF-A0A1H7TTP0-F1
#
_cell.length_a   1.000
_cell.length_b   1.000
_cell.length_c   1.000
_cell.angle_alpha   90.00
_cell.angle_beta   90.00
_cell.angle_gamma   90.00
#
_symmetry.space_group_name_H-M   'P 1'
#
loop_
_entity.id
_entity.type
_entity.pdbx_description
1 polymer ?
#
loop_
_entity_poly.entity_id
_entity_poly.type
_entity_poly.pdbx_seq_one_letter_code
_entity_poly.pdbx_strand_id
1 'polypeptide(L)'
;MVEDDVLKHLQTLQRGDAQPGVDSCRVSMPVQHPWGKPYCLVEWTTCQDADARRQVVPADSTPLEIARVVAAHVPGRRIMLNGEPIQPPRANARRRSARAA
;
A
#
# COMPACT_ATOMS: atom_id res chain seq x y z
N MET A 1 -17.76 -1.14 -5.67
CA MET A 1 -16.73 -2.21 -5.77
C MET A 1 -15.93 -2.14 -4.49
N VAL A 2 -15.44 -3.27 -3.96
CA VAL A 2 -14.72 -3.31 -2.65
C VAL A 2 -13.61 -2.25 -2.57
N GLU A 3 -12.90 -2.01 -3.67
CA GLU A 3 -11.83 -1.02 -3.77
C GLU A 3 -12.30 0.42 -3.51
N ASP A 4 -13.50 0.80 -3.98
CA ASP A 4 -14.08 2.14 -3.79
C ASP A 4 -14.42 2.37 -2.31
N ASP A 5 -14.99 1.37 -1.66
CA ASP A 5 -15.29 1.41 -0.23
C ASP A 5 -14.01 1.50 0.62
N VAL A 6 -12.96 0.75 0.24
CA VAL A 6 -11.63 0.84 0.88
C VAL A 6 -11.05 2.24 0.74
N LEU A 7 -11.08 2.83 -0.45
CA LEU A 7 -10.58 4.18 -0.70
C LEU A 7 -11.34 5.23 0.13
N LYS A 8 -12.67 5.12 0.20
CA LYS A 8 -13.51 6.01 1.02
C LYS A 8 -13.17 5.92 2.51
N HIS A 9 -12.94 4.71 3.02
CA HIS A 9 -12.50 4.51 4.40
C HIS A 9 -11.09 5.08 4.62
N LEU A 10 -10.16 4.88 3.69
CA LEU A 10 -8.81 5.43 3.76
C LEU A 10 -8.79 6.96 3.80
N GLN A 11 -9.58 7.62 2.94
CA GLN A 11 -9.75 9.08 2.98
C GLN A 11 -10.28 9.57 4.32
N THR A 12 -11.16 8.80 4.97
CA THR A 12 -11.68 9.14 6.30
C THR A 12 -10.61 8.98 7.38
N LEU A 13 -9.80 7.91 7.32
CA LEU A 13 -8.72 7.63 8.27
C LEU A 13 -7.54 8.61 8.15
N GLN A 14 -7.25 9.09 6.94
CA GLN A 14 -6.09 9.96 6.67
C GLN A 14 -6.32 11.44 7.00
N ARG A 15 -7.55 11.87 7.31
CA ARG A 15 -7.86 13.27 7.64
C ARG A 15 -7.14 13.81 8.89
N GLY A 16 -6.45 12.96 9.65
CA GLY A 16 -5.72 13.35 10.87
C GLY A 16 -4.22 13.06 10.89
N ASP A 17 -3.65 12.39 9.88
CA ASP A 17 -2.28 11.86 9.95
C ASP A 17 -1.41 12.23 8.74
N ALA A 18 -0.10 12.41 8.96
CA ALA A 18 0.87 12.88 7.96
C ALA A 18 1.30 11.80 6.95
N GLN A 19 0.44 10.82 6.70
CA GLN A 19 0.69 9.78 5.70
C GLN A 19 0.40 10.32 4.30
N PRO A 20 1.26 10.06 3.30
CA PRO A 20 0.95 10.37 1.92
C PRO A 20 -0.34 9.68 1.49
N GLY A 21 -1.23 10.47 0.91
CA GLY A 21 -2.53 9.98 0.44
C GLY A 21 -2.38 8.77 -0.48
N VAL A 22 -3.24 7.78 -0.30
CA VAL A 22 -3.32 6.62 -1.20
C VAL A 22 -3.93 7.09 -2.51
N ASP A 23 -3.22 6.88 -3.61
CA ASP A 23 -3.60 7.34 -4.95
C ASP A 23 -4.43 6.26 -5.67
N SER A 24 -4.06 5.00 -5.52
CA SER A 24 -4.82 3.86 -6.02
C SER A 24 -4.78 2.70 -5.03
N CYS A 25 -5.84 1.91 -4.97
CA CYS A 25 -5.92 0.69 -4.17
C CYS A 25 -6.65 -0.39 -4.96
N ARG A 26 -6.04 -1.57 -5.05
CA ARG A 26 -6.59 -2.75 -5.71
C ARG A 26 -6.64 -3.92 -4.76
N VAL A 27 -7.70 -4.70 -4.84
CA VAL A 27 -7.89 -5.92 -4.05
C VAL A 27 -8.06 -7.08 -5.01
N SER A 28 -7.19 -8.09 -4.93
CA SER A 28 -7.30 -9.28 -5.76
C SER A 28 -8.56 -10.07 -5.45
N MET A 29 -8.93 -10.99 -6.34
CA MET A 29 -9.86 -12.06 -5.98
C MET A 29 -9.27 -12.92 -4.84
N PRO A 30 -10.12 -13.55 -4.02
CA PRO A 30 -9.67 -14.50 -3.02
C PRO A 30 -8.84 -15.64 -3.63
N VAL A 31 -7.66 -15.87 -3.07
CA VAL A 31 -6.76 -16.98 -3.41
C VAL A 31 -6.90 -18.05 -2.33
N GLN A 32 -7.20 -19.28 -2.75
CA GLN A 32 -7.27 -20.42 -1.84
C GLN A 32 -5.86 -20.96 -1.57
N HIS A 33 -5.43 -20.91 -0.31
CA HIS A 33 -4.19 -21.54 0.11
C HIS A 33 -4.39 -23.06 0.30
N PRO A 34 -3.47 -23.94 -0.15
CA PRO A 34 -3.68 -25.40 -0.09
C PRO A 34 -3.81 -25.96 1.33
N TRP A 35 -3.23 -25.28 2.32
CA TRP A 35 -3.27 -25.69 3.74
C TRP A 35 -3.68 -24.55 4.67
N GLY A 36 -4.36 -23.53 4.16
CA GLY A 36 -4.63 -22.31 4.92
C GLY A 36 -5.97 -21.68 4.58
N LYS A 37 -6.29 -20.61 5.32
CA LYS A 37 -7.45 -19.78 5.02
C LYS A 37 -7.25 -19.06 3.68
N PRO A 38 -8.35 -18.79 2.95
CA PRO A 38 -8.29 -17.96 1.76
C PRO A 38 -7.83 -16.55 2.13
N TYR A 39 -7.09 -15.92 1.21
CA TYR A 39 -6.54 -14.59 1.40
C TYR A 39 -6.72 -13.73 0.14
N CYS A 40 -6.63 -12.42 0.30
CA CYS A 40 -6.56 -11.46 -0.80
C CYS A 40 -5.22 -10.72 -0.75
N LEU A 41 -4.73 -10.33 -1.92
CA LEU A 41 -3.61 -9.41 -2.05
C LEU A 41 -4.16 -7.99 -2.22
N VAL A 42 -3.72 -7.09 -1.35
CA VAL A 42 -4.02 -5.66 -1.44
C VAL A 42 -2.79 -4.96 -1.99
N GLU A 43 -2.96 -4.23 -3.08
CA GLU A 43 -1.92 -3.44 -3.73
C GLU A 43 -2.31 -1.97 -3.75
N TRP A 44 -1.41 -1.06 -3.39
CA TRP A 44 -1.69 0.37 -3.41
C TRP A 44 -0.48 1.23 -3.73
N THR A 45 -0.72 2.38 -4.34
CA THR A 45 0.27 3.43 -4.58
C THR A 45 -0.03 4.64 -3.69
N THR A 46 0.99 5.46 -3.45
CA THR A 46 0.81 6.72 -2.71
C THR A 46 1.15 7.89 -3.60
N CYS A 47 0.58 9.06 -3.35
CA CYS A 47 0.85 10.26 -4.15
C CYS A 47 2.34 10.66 -4.18
N GLN A 48 3.12 10.25 -3.19
CA GLN A 48 4.57 10.52 -3.10
C GLN A 48 5.43 9.43 -3.76
N ASP A 49 4.86 8.27 -4.06
CA ASP A 49 5.60 7.11 -4.51
C ASP A 49 4.73 6.20 -5.37
N ALA A 50 5.07 6.15 -6.65
CA ALA A 50 4.43 5.32 -7.67
C ALA A 50 4.73 3.83 -7.49
N ASP A 51 5.73 3.47 -6.67
CA ASP A 51 6.01 2.08 -6.39
C ASP A 51 4.87 1.46 -5.56
N ALA A 52 4.32 0.38 -6.11
CA ALA A 52 3.24 -0.37 -5.50
C ALA A 52 3.70 -1.02 -4.18
N ARG A 53 2.93 -0.76 -3.12
CA ARG A 53 3.00 -1.44 -1.83
C ARG A 53 2.00 -2.57 -1.83
N ARG A 54 2.33 -3.65 -1.13
CA ARG A 54 1.56 -4.89 -1.16
C ARG A 54 1.46 -5.49 0.23
N GLN A 55 0.28 -6.00 0.56
CA GLN A 55 0.03 -6.73 1.80
C GLN A 55 -1.04 -7.80 1.61
N VAL A 56 -0.84 -8.93 2.27
CA VAL A 56 -1.80 -10.04 2.29
C VAL A 56 -2.76 -9.84 3.46
N VAL A 57 -4.05 -10.01 3.20
CA VAL A 57 -5.13 -9.95 4.21
C VAL A 57 -6.03 -11.19 4.09
N PRO A 58 -6.72 -11.61 5.17
CA PRO A 58 -7.74 -12.65 5.09
C PRO A 58 -8.83 -12.31 4.05
N ALA A 59 -9.34 -13.29 3.31
CA ALA A 59 -10.33 -13.05 2.25
C ALA A 59 -11.70 -12.58 2.76
N ASP A 60 -11.99 -12.81 4.04
CA ASP A 60 -13.19 -12.35 4.75
C ASP A 60 -13.01 -10.94 5.35
N SER A 61 -11.88 -10.27 5.11
CA SER A 61 -11.64 -8.91 5.59
C SER A 61 -12.62 -7.92 4.98
N THR A 62 -13.22 -7.10 5.83
CA THR A 62 -14.10 -6.02 5.42
C THR A 62 -13.31 -4.86 4.79
N PRO A 63 -13.95 -3.99 3.97
CA PRO A 63 -13.30 -2.81 3.40
C PRO A 63 -12.63 -1.91 4.47
N LEU A 64 -13.26 -1.77 5.64
CA LEU A 64 -12.72 -0.97 6.74
C LEU A 64 -11.47 -1.61 7.36
N GLU A 65 -11.45 -2.93 7.53
CA GLU A 65 -10.28 -3.65 8.04
C GLU A 65 -9.11 -3.55 7.07
N ILE A 66 -9.37 -3.71 5.76
CA ILE A 66 -8.38 -3.50 4.71
C ILE A 66 -7.82 -2.08 4.78
N ALA A 67 -8.69 -1.07 4.88
CA ALA A 67 -8.26 0.33 4.99
C ALA A 67 -7.37 0.58 6.23
N ARG A 68 -7.70 -0.03 7.38
CA ARG A 68 -6.86 0.06 8.59
C ARG A 68 -5.50 -0.58 8.39
N VAL A 69 -5.43 -1.73 7.73
CA VAL A 69 -4.18 -2.41 7.39
C VAL A 69 -3.30 -1.53 6.51
N VAL A 70 -3.87 -0.95 5.46
CA VAL A 70 -3.18 -0.04 4.54
C VAL A 70 -2.71 1.23 5.26
N ALA A 71 -3.54 1.83 6.11
CA ALA A 71 -3.19 3.02 6.87
C ALA A 71 -2.08 2.79 7.91
N ALA A 72 -2.02 1.60 8.51
CA ALA A 72 -0.99 1.21 9.48
C ALA A 72 0.35 0.82 8.83
N HIS A 73 0.45 0.84 7.50
CA HIS A 73 1.65 0.41 6.80
C HIS A 73 2.83 1.34 7.05
N VAL A 74 3.96 0.76 7.47
CA VAL A 74 5.22 1.49 7.67
C VAL A 74 6.00 1.57 6.35
N PRO A 75 6.31 2.78 5.85
CA PRO A 75 7.08 2.96 4.62
C PRO A 75 8.41 2.17 4.63
N GLY A 76 8.75 1.52 3.53
CA GLY A 76 9.99 0.75 3.35
C GLY A 76 9.84 -0.77 3.47
N ARG A 77 8.68 -1.28 3.92
CA ARG A 77 8.35 -2.71 3.78
C ARG A 77 7.60 -2.96 2.48
N ARG A 78 8.16 -3.78 1.58
CA ARG A 78 7.52 -4.15 0.31
C ARG A 78 7.59 -5.65 0.08
N ILE A 79 6.49 -6.23 -0.39
CA ILE A 79 6.46 -7.59 -0.94
C ILE A 79 6.71 -7.47 -2.44
N MET A 80 7.76 -8.14 -2.92
CA MET A 80 8.09 -8.21 -4.35
C MET A 80 7.35 -9.38 -4.99
N LEU A 81 6.87 -9.21 -6.22
CA LEU A 81 6.40 -10.35 -7.00
C LEU A 81 7.61 -11.10 -7.59
N ASN A 82 7.43 -12.39 -7.85
CA ASN A 82 8.45 -13.20 -8.50
C ASN A 82 8.79 -12.59 -9.87
N GLY A 83 10.06 -12.26 -10.09
CA GLY A 83 10.54 -11.65 -11.32
C GLY A 83 10.50 -10.11 -11.35
N GLU A 84 10.01 -9.43 -10.31
CA GLU A 84 10.23 -7.98 -10.23
C GLU A 84 11.71 -7.69 -9.99
N PRO A 85 12.31 -6.75 -10.75
CA PRO A 85 13.68 -6.35 -10.52
C PRO A 85 13.80 -5.71 -9.14
N ILE A 86 14.83 -6.09 -8.38
CA ILE A 86 15.19 -5.39 -7.15
C ILE A 86 15.67 -4.00 -7.55
N GLN A 87 14.76 -3.02 -7.51
CA GLN A 87 15.16 -1.63 -7.66
C GLN A 87 15.99 -1.25 -6.43
N PRO A 88 17.20 -0.67 -6.61
CA PRO A 88 17.98 -0.21 -5.48
C PRO A 88 17.17 0.85 -4.71
N PRO A 89 17.29 0.91 -3.37
CA PRO A 89 16.60 1.92 -2.59
C PRO A 89 16.96 3.28 -3.18
N ARG A 90 15.96 4.02 -3.67
CA ARG A 90 16.16 5.38 -4.16
C ARG A 90 16.83 6.14 -3.02
N ALA A 91 18.06 6.61 -3.24
CA ALA A 91 18.75 7.44 -2.27
C ALA A 91 17.80 8.58 -1.92
N ASN A 92 17.34 8.63 -0.66
CA ASN A 92 16.49 9.71 -0.17
C ASN A 92 17.05 11.01 -0.72
N ALA A 93 16.26 11.72 -1.53
CA ALA A 93 16.65 12.97 -2.20
C ALA A 93 16.77 14.13 -1.18
N ARG A 94 17.40 13.88 -0.03
CA ARG A 94 17.82 14.85 0.96
C ARG A 94 19.34 15.02 0.87
N ARG A 95 19.79 15.72 -0.17
CA ARG A 95 21.05 16.50 -0.14
C ARG A 95 20.80 17.77 -0.93
N ARG A 96 20.31 18.80 -0.22
CA ARG A 96 21.09 19.93 0.32
C ARG A 96 21.34 20.99 -0.74
N SER A 97 20.65 22.10 -0.52
CA SER A 97 20.88 23.44 -1.05
C SER A 97 22.36 23.71 -1.32
N ALA A 98 22.68 24.09 -2.55
CA ALA A 98 23.81 24.95 -2.82
C ALA A 98 23.26 26.18 -3.56
N ARG A 99 23.10 27.24 -2.79
CA ARG A 99 22.81 28.60 -3.24
C ARG A 99 24.01 29.01 -4.11
N ALA A 100 23.81 29.16 -5.41
CA ALA A 100 24.83 29.75 -6.29
C ALA A 100 24.94 31.24 -5.94
N ALA A 101 26.16 31.66 -5.63
CA ALA A 101 26.57 33.06 -5.47
C ALA A 101 26.76 33.71 -6.83
#